data_AF-A0A1Q7V9J2-F1
#
_entry.id   AF-A0A1Q7V9J2-F1
#
_cell.length_a   1.000
_cell.length_b   1.000
_cell.length_c   1.000
_cell.angle_alpha   90.00
_cell.angle_beta   90.00
_cell.angle_gamma   90.00
#
_symmetry.space_group_name_H-M   'P 1'
#
loop_
_entity.id
_entity.type
_entity.pdbx_description
1 polymer ?
#
loop_
_entity_poly.entity_id
_entity_poly.type
_entity_poly.pdbx_seq_one_letter_code
_entity_poly.pdbx_strand_id
1 'polypeptide(L)' 'MRTLFDILKKDRKGTFQWLETVKDIETAKARVLQLSSESPEEFVVFRGTDLQVVATSRAMQTNTEVLREFPQQRLQVFAD' A
#
# COMPACT_ATOMS: atom_id res chain seq x y z
N MET A 1 3.54 -16.07 19.32
CA MET A 1 2.78 -16.31 18.07
C MET A 1 3.44 -15.48 16.97
N ARG A 2 3.64 -16.03 15.78
CA ARG A 2 4.18 -15.26 14.64
C ARG A 2 3.02 -14.49 14.01
N THR A 3 3.12 -13.16 13.96
CA THR A 3 2.11 -12.31 13.33
C THR A 3 2.04 -12.60 11.83
N LEU A 4 0.83 -12.85 11.33
CA LEU A 4 0.55 -13.04 9.91
C LEU A 4 -0.25 -11.83 9.40
N PHE A 5 -0.12 -11.58 8.11
CA PHE A 5 -0.75 -10.45 7.43
C PHE A 5 -1.54 -10.98 6.24
N ASP A 6 -2.85 -10.76 6.27
CA ASP A 6 -3.74 -11.12 5.17
C ASP A 6 -3.81 -9.97 4.18
N ILE A 7 -3.75 -10.30 2.89
CA ILE A 7 -3.98 -9.37 1.81
C ILE A 7 -5.41 -9.57 1.32
N LEU A 8 -6.22 -8.53 1.43
CA LEU A 8 -7.59 -8.53 0.99
C LEU A 8 -7.73 -7.58 -0.19
N LYS A 9 -8.51 -8.00 -1.17
CA LYS A 9 -8.98 -7.19 -2.28
C LYS A 9 -10.34 -6.62 -1.94
N LYS A 10 -10.54 -5.32 -2.12
CA LYS A 10 -11.82 -4.66 -1.93
C LYS A 10 -12.41 -4.34 -3.30
N ASP A 11 -13.54 -4.96 -3.59
CA ASP A 11 -14.25 -4.72 -4.84
C ASP A 11 -14.97 -3.36 -4.85
N ARG A 12 -15.55 -2.99 -5.99
CA ARG A 12 -16.30 -1.73 -6.16
C ARG A 12 -17.56 -1.61 -5.28
N LYS A 13 -18.06 -2.74 -4.76
CA LYS A 13 -19.22 -2.78 -3.86
C LYS A 13 -18.81 -2.68 -2.39
N GLY A 14 -17.50 -2.65 -2.10
CA GLY A 14 -16.96 -2.62 -0.75
C GLY A 14 -16.82 -3.99 -0.10
N THR A 15 -17.00 -5.08 -0.85
CA THR A 15 -16.79 -6.45 -0.35
C THR A 15 -15.31 -6.77 -0.32
N PHE A 16 -14.87 -7.42 0.76
CA PHE A 16 -13.51 -7.91 0.88
C PHE A 16 -13.41 -9.37 0.43
N GLN A 17 -12.52 -9.62 -0.51
CA GLN A 17 -12.09 -10.96 -0.93
C GLN A 17 -10.70 -11.22 -0.38
N TRP A 18 -10.54 -12.30 0.38
CA TRP A 18 -9.22 -12.77 0.81
C TRP A 18 -8.43 -13.31 -0.39
N LEU A 19 -7.16 -12.92 -0.50
CA LEU A 19 -6.26 -13.36 -1.57
C LEU A 19 -5.18 -14.31 -1.06
N GLU A 20 -4.40 -13.85 -0.09
CA GLU A 20 -3.25 -14.58 0.43
C GLU A 20 -2.86 -14.10 1.84
N THR A 21 -2.07 -14.92 2.52
CA THR A 21 -1.47 -14.59 3.82
C THR A 21 0.04 -14.60 3.71
N VAL A 22 0.69 -13.55 4.20
CA VAL A 22 2.15 -13.42 4.24
C VAL A 22 2.67 -13.27 5.67
N LYS A 23 3.96 -13.55 5.85
CA LYS A 23 4.60 -13.65 7.18
C LYS A 23 5.27 -12.37 7.67
N ASP A 24 5.25 -11.32 6.86
CA ASP A 24 5.98 -10.08 7.08
C ASP A 24 5.23 -8.88 6.46
N ILE A 25 5.29 -7.73 7.12
CA ILE A 25 4.55 -6.53 6.73
C ILE A 25 5.13 -5.86 5.49
N GLU A 26 6.45 -5.88 5.32
CA GLU A 26 7.09 -5.26 4.15
C GLU A 26 6.83 -6.09 2.90
N THR A 27 6.80 -7.42 3.05
CA THR A 27 6.35 -8.35 2.00
C THR A 27 4.89 -8.10 1.62
N ALA A 28 4.01 -7.88 2.62
CA ALA A 28 2.60 -7.57 2.37
C ALA A 28 2.43 -6.26 1.59
N LYS A 29 3.15 -5.22 1.99
CA LYS A 29 3.17 -3.91 1.34
C LYS A 29 3.67 -4.00 -0.10
N ALA A 30 4.80 -4.68 -0.33
CA ALA A 30 5.35 -4.88 -1.68
C ALA A 30 4.35 -5.61 -2.58
N ARG A 31 3.66 -6.62 -2.04
CA ARG A 31 2.65 -7.37 -2.77
C ARG A 31 1.43 -6.52 -3.11
N VAL A 32 0.93 -5.72 -2.16
CA VAL A 32 -0.15 -4.76 -2.38
C VAL A 32 0.20 -3.74 -3.47
N LEU A 33 1.43 -3.22 -3.48
CA LEU A 33 1.90 -2.32 -4.53
C LEU A 33 1.88 -2.98 -5.91
N GLN A 34 2.42 -4.20 -6.01
CA GLN A 34 2.38 -4.97 -7.25
C GLN A 34 0.95 -5.18 -7.75
N LEU A 35 0.05 -5.68 -6.90
CA LEU A 35 -1.35 -5.91 -7.25
C LEU A 35 -2.05 -4.63 -7.71
N SER A 36 -1.75 -3.50 -7.07
CA SER A 36 -2.30 -2.20 -7.44
C SER A 36 -1.76 -1.61 -8.75
N SER A 37 -0.61 -2.11 -9.22
CA SER A 37 -0.10 -1.76 -10.56
C SER A 37 -0.79 -2.55 -11.68
N GLU A 38 -1.36 -3.70 -11.34
CA GLU A 38 -2.02 -4.63 -12.28
C GLU A 38 -3.55 -4.46 -12.29
N SER A 39 -4.14 -3.89 -11.24
CA SER A 39 -5.58 -3.68 -11.10
C SER A 39 -5.91 -2.33 -10.46
N PRO A 40 -6.99 -1.65 -10.91
CA PRO A 40 -7.48 -0.41 -10.29
C PRO A 40 -8.22 -0.62 -8.96
N GLU A 41 -8.35 -1.86 -8.49
CA GLU A 41 -9.06 -2.19 -7.26
C GLU A 41 -8.23 -1.83 -6.01
N GLU A 42 -8.93 -1.61 -4.89
CA GLU A 42 -8.26 -1.28 -3.63
C GLU A 42 -7.79 -2.58 -2.95
N PHE A 43 -6.55 -2.58 -2.47
CA PHE A 43 -5.98 -3.72 -1.74
C PHE A 43 -5.59 -3.26 -0.34
N VAL A 44 -5.82 -4.10 0.66
CA VAL A 44 -5.56 -3.79 2.07
C VAL A 44 -4.77 -4.91 2.72
N VAL A 45 -3.90 -4.53 3.66
CA VAL A 45 -3.19 -5.46 4.53
C VAL A 45 -3.89 -5.48 5.88
N PHE A 46 -4.37 -6.65 6.28
CA PHE A 46 -5.05 -6.88 7.55
C PHE A 46 -4.17 -7.72 8.48
N ARG A 47 -4.06 -7.29 9.74
CA ARG A 47 -3.36 -8.02 10.78
C ARG A 47 -4.38 -8.67 11.70
N GLY A 48 -4.48 -10.00 11.62
CA GLY A 48 -5.48 -10.76 12.38
C GLY A 48 -5.28 -10.74 13.90
N THR A 49 -4.07 -10.48 14.39
CA THR A 49 -3.75 -10.54 15.83
C THR A 49 -4.45 -9.45 16.64
N ASP A 50 -4.68 -8.29 16.04
CA ASP A 50 -5.30 -7.12 16.67
C ASP A 50 -6.48 -6.57 15.85
N LEU A 51 -6.89 -7.29 14.80
CA LEU A 51 -7.99 -6.95 13.90
C LEU A 51 -7.84 -5.57 13.22
N GLN A 52 -6.61 -5.20 12.86
CA GLN A 52 -6.32 -3.89 12.28
C GLN A 52 -5.96 -3.94 10.79
N VAL A 53 -6.42 -2.92 10.04
CA VAL A 53 -5.87 -2.61 8.71
C VAL A 53 -4.60 -1.79 8.90
N VAL A 54 -3.48 -2.32 8.42
CA VAL A 54 -2.14 -1.77 8.69
C VAL A 54 -1.47 -1.14 7.46
N ALA A 55 -2.03 -1.37 6.26
CA ALA A 55 -1.66 -0.69 5.02
C ALA A 55 -2.79 -0.77 3.99
N THR A 56 -2.84 0.20 3.08
CA THR A 56 -3.78 0.21 1.93
C THR A 56 -3.04 0.66 0.68
N SER A 57 -3.37 0.09 -0.49
CA SER A 57 -2.78 0.52 -1.77
C SER A 57 -2.97 2.01 -2.02
N ARG A 58 -4.14 2.55 -1.64
CA ARG A 58 -4.47 3.97 -1.79
C ARG A 58 -3.54 4.89 -1.00
N ALA A 59 -3.31 4.62 0.29
CA ALA A 59 -2.43 5.45 1.12
C ALA A 59 -0.95 5.36 0.69
N MET A 60 -0.57 4.23 0.09
CA MET A 60 0.78 4.01 -0.42
C MET A 60 1.02 4.72 -1.77
N GLN A 61 0.01 4.85 -2.61
CA GLN A 61 0.09 5.59 -3.87
C GLN A 61 0.21 7.10 -3.65
N THR A 62 -0.53 7.68 -2.69
CA THR A 62 -0.43 9.11 -2.36
C THR A 62 0.96 9.55 -1.90
N ASN A 63 1.77 8.66 -1.30
CA ASN A 63 3.17 8.97 -0.99
C ASN A 63 4.08 9.02 -2.23
N THR A 64 3.71 8.30 -3.29
CA THR A 64 4.50 8.23 -4.53
C THR A 64 4.12 9.35 -5.49
N GLU A 65 2.85 9.76 -5.51
CA GLU A 65 2.39 10.91 -6.31
C GLU A 65 2.92 12.24 -5.78
N VAL A 66 2.95 12.43 -4.45
CA VAL A 66 3.58 13.63 -3.86
C VAL A 66 5.08 13.71 -4.20
N LEU A 67 5.78 12.57 -4.31
CA LEU A 67 7.17 12.53 -4.77
C LEU A 67 7.36 12.75 -6.28
N ARG A 68 6.35 12.48 -7.12
CA ARG A 68 6.37 12.83 -8.55
C ARG A 68 5.98 14.29 -8.81
N GLU A 69 5.14 14.86 -7.96
CA GLU A 69 4.66 16.25 -8.02
C GLU A 69 5.62 17.25 -7.37
N PHE A 70 6.77 16.83 -6.83
CA PHE A 70 7.88 17.75 -6.58
C PHE A 70 8.65 17.93 -7.90
N PRO A 71 8.42 19.00 -8.68
CA PRO A 71 9.30 19.30 -9.79
C PRO A 71 10.72 19.45 -9.23
N GLN A 72 11.69 18.82 -9.90
CA GLN A 72 13.13 18.90 -9.63
C GLN A 72 13.72 20.33 -9.75
N GLN A 73 12.90 21.38 -9.65
CA GLN A 73 13.24 22.77 -9.93
C GLN A 73 13.64 23.59 -8.69
N ARG A 74 13.85 22.99 -7.52
CA ARG A 74 14.45 23.70 -6.38
C ARG A 74 15.88 23.24 -6.07
N LEU A 75 16.70 23.10 -7.13
CA LEU A 75 18.16 23.17 -7.06
C LEU A 75 18.68 24.52 -7.60
N GLN A 76 17.93 25.60 -7.40
CA GLN A 76 18.44 26.96 -7.58
C GLN A 76 18.04 27.81 -6.39
N VAL A 77 18.73 27.62 -5.27
CA VAL A 77 18.76 28.56 -4.15
C VAL A 77 20.24 28.87 -3.92
N PHE A 78 20.64 30.00 -4.51
CA PHE A 78 21.78 30.86 -4.18
C PHE A 78 23.08 30.14 -3.80
N ALA A 79 23.94 29.92 -4.80
CA ALA A 79 25.36 30.13 -4.58
C ALA A 79 25.60 31.61 -4.91
N ASP A 80 25.78 32.41 -3.86
CA ASP A 80 26.44 33.72 -3.91
C ASP A 80 27.85 33.62 -4.50
#